data_AF-A0A955ESN4-F1
#
_entry.id   AF-A0A955ESN4-F1
#
_cell.length_a   1.000
_cell.length_b   1.000
_cell.length_c   1.000
_cell.angle_alpha   90.00
_cell.angle_beta   90.00
_cell.angle_gamma   90.00
#
_symmetry.space_group_name_H-M   'P 1'
#
loop_
_entity.id
_entity.type
_entity.pdbx_description
1 polymer ?
#
loop_
_entity_poly.entity_id
_entity_poly.type
_entity_poly.pdbx_seq_one_letter_code
_entity_poly.pdbx_strand_id
1 'polypeptide(L)'
;MARSRETSAKQVERWCHYGAQIAWHAAAHGVRGRAARARCTLDEPACAKNFAVRGYRHHVLGHDTPACCREHLLDVLDDVVARLARTGWTWFVFWGGFLGSARRGDLVPWDRDLDLVVVDVPFGDLVEVLAPLATQAGRHLRPRGPTTPHLVRVQASRANAVGVDVELWRRCGDVLVADDPEIAVRPALERVLPLVDRPLAGRSLPMPRALGLLDDLYGPAWSRRGVRVEQRFGRRVVDLTPNPTPAPLALPTP
;
A
#
# COMPACT_ATOMS: atom_id res chain seq x y z
N MET A 1 -24.60 30.32 8.04
CA MET A 1 -24.22 30.31 9.47
C MET A 1 -25.16 29.35 10.17
N ALA A 2 -24.80 28.30 10.90
CA ALA A 2 -23.56 27.92 11.58
C ALA A 2 -23.40 26.39 11.53
N ARG A 3 -22.17 25.90 11.33
CA ARG A 3 -21.78 24.52 11.63
C ARG A 3 -20.66 24.59 12.64
N SER A 4 -20.89 24.18 13.88
CA SER A 4 -19.78 23.85 14.78
C SER A 4 -20.23 23.03 15.98
N ARG A 5 -19.42 22.01 16.28
CA ARG A 5 -19.19 21.41 17.61
C ARG A 5 -20.23 20.43 18.14
N GLU A 6 -20.26 19.23 17.55
CA GLU A 6 -20.53 18.01 18.31
C GLU A 6 -19.48 16.95 17.95
N THR A 7 -18.28 17.13 18.47
CA THR A 7 -17.36 16.01 18.67
C THR A 7 -17.98 15.10 19.72
N SER A 8 -18.52 13.95 19.27
CA SER A 8 -19.19 13.00 20.15
C SER A 8 -18.30 12.61 21.35
N ALA A 9 -18.88 12.55 22.54
CA ALA A 9 -18.17 12.21 23.79
C ALA A 9 -17.35 10.91 23.69
N LYS A 10 -17.74 9.99 22.80
CA LYS A 10 -17.01 8.74 22.49
C LYS A 10 -15.64 8.97 21.82
N GLN A 11 -15.46 10.05 21.08
CA GLN A 11 -14.15 10.45 20.57
C GLN A 11 -13.27 10.97 21.71
N VAL A 12 -13.79 11.82 22.60
CA VAL A 12 -13.02 12.35 23.73
C VAL A 12 -12.57 11.23 24.69
N GLU A 13 -13.41 10.26 25.01
CA GLU A 13 -13.03 9.10 25.84
C GLU A 13 -11.94 8.22 25.21
N ARG A 14 -11.98 7.99 23.90
CA ARG A 14 -10.90 7.27 23.19
C ARG A 14 -9.57 8.02 23.24
N TRP A 15 -9.59 9.36 23.22
CA TRP A 15 -8.38 10.18 23.30
C TRP A 15 -7.80 10.19 24.71
N CYS A 16 -8.64 10.19 25.75
CA CYS A 16 -8.21 10.04 27.14
C CYS A 16 -7.58 8.65 27.40
N HIS A 17 -8.17 7.57 26.87
CA HIS A 17 -7.59 6.23 26.98
C HIS A 17 -6.24 6.11 26.23
N TYR A 18 -6.08 6.77 25.09
CA TYR A 18 -4.82 6.82 24.34
C TYR A 18 -3.74 7.65 25.03
N GLY A 19 -4.10 8.82 25.57
CA GLY A 19 -3.21 9.66 26.36
C GLY A 19 -2.70 8.93 27.59
N ALA A 20 -3.57 8.19 28.28
CA ALA A 20 -3.21 7.33 29.40
C ALA A 20 -2.30 6.16 28.97
N GLN A 21 -2.51 5.53 27.82
CA GLN A 21 -1.59 4.51 27.29
C GLN A 21 -0.20 5.08 26.95
N ILE A 22 -0.12 6.26 26.34
CA ILE A 22 1.15 6.91 26.01
C ILE A 22 1.91 7.27 27.29
N ALA A 23 1.21 7.83 28.29
CA ALA A 23 1.80 8.16 29.59
C ALA A 23 2.24 6.91 30.38
N TRP A 24 1.43 5.84 30.35
CA TRP A 24 1.76 4.58 31.01
C TRP A 24 2.96 3.87 30.35
N HIS A 25 3.02 3.81 29.02
CA HIS A 25 4.16 3.22 28.31
C HIS A 25 5.45 4.03 28.48
N ALA A 26 5.37 5.38 28.49
CA ALA A 26 6.53 6.22 28.77
C ALA A 26 7.06 6.04 30.21
N ALA A 27 6.16 5.85 31.18
CA ALA A 27 6.50 5.57 32.57
C ALA A 27 7.04 4.14 32.77
N ALA A 28 6.46 3.14 32.11
CA ALA A 28 6.82 1.73 32.24
C ALA A 28 8.20 1.39 31.63
N HIS A 29 8.66 2.18 30.64
CA HIS A 29 9.97 2.00 29.99
C HIS A 29 11.06 2.98 30.46
N GLY A 30 10.86 3.67 31.60
CA GLY A 30 11.90 4.47 32.23
C GLY A 30 12.35 5.71 31.44
N VAL A 31 11.58 6.16 30.45
CA VAL A 31 11.92 7.33 29.62
C VAL A 31 11.38 8.60 30.27
N ARG A 32 11.90 8.95 31.45
CA ARG A 32 11.73 10.31 31.98
C ARG A 32 12.88 11.18 31.45
N GLY A 33 12.54 12.17 30.61
CA GLY A 33 13.41 13.32 30.33
C GLY A 33 14.25 13.30 29.04
N ARG A 34 14.20 12.27 28.18
CA ARG A 34 14.84 12.35 26.85
C ARG A 34 13.84 12.82 25.79
N ALA A 35 14.18 13.90 25.09
CA ALA A 35 13.40 14.38 23.95
C ALA A 35 13.29 13.27 22.89
N ALA A 36 12.07 13.02 22.40
CA ALA A 36 11.84 12.06 21.32
C ALA A 36 12.63 12.49 20.08
N ARG A 37 13.32 11.52 19.45
CA ARG A 37 14.10 11.75 18.24
C ARG A 37 13.20 12.08 17.06
N ALA A 38 13.73 12.83 16.09
CA ALA A 38 12.96 13.28 14.94
C ALA A 38 12.70 12.18 13.90
N ARG A 39 13.60 11.20 13.77
CA ARG A 39 13.62 10.21 12.68
C ARG A 39 13.93 8.80 13.20
N CYS A 40 13.42 7.78 12.51
CA CYS A 40 13.87 6.40 12.70
C CYS A 40 15.14 6.10 11.89
N THR A 41 15.83 5.00 12.21
CA THR A 41 16.95 4.44 11.45
C THR A 41 16.65 3.00 11.00
N LEU A 42 17.61 2.37 10.30
CA LEU A 42 17.52 0.97 9.92
C LEU A 42 17.70 0.00 11.10
N ASP A 43 18.31 0.41 12.21
CA ASP A 43 18.61 -0.49 13.33
C ASP A 43 17.51 -0.52 14.40
N GLU A 44 16.36 0.09 14.10
CA GLU A 44 15.26 0.24 15.03
C GLU A 44 13.90 0.09 14.35
N PRO A 45 12.81 -0.05 15.13
CA PRO A 45 11.49 -0.11 14.56
C PRO A 45 11.14 1.16 13.76
N ALA A 46 10.36 0.96 12.69
CA ALA A 46 9.73 2.04 11.94
C ALA A 46 8.94 2.97 12.87
N CYS A 47 8.79 4.24 12.49
CA CYS A 47 8.11 5.25 13.33
C CYS A 47 6.74 4.79 13.83
N ALA A 48 5.95 4.09 13.01
CA ALA A 48 4.63 3.60 13.42
C ALA A 48 4.64 2.75 14.72
N LYS A 49 5.75 2.08 15.02
CA LYS A 49 5.92 1.18 16.17
C LYS A 49 7.02 1.61 17.15
N ASN A 50 7.71 2.72 16.88
CA ASN A 50 8.83 3.19 17.69
C ASN A 50 8.40 4.32 18.62
N PHE A 51 8.31 4.05 19.93
CA PHE A 51 7.87 5.05 20.91
C PHE A 51 8.92 6.14 21.17
N ALA A 52 10.17 5.94 20.76
CA ALA A 52 11.27 6.88 20.98
C ALA A 52 11.37 7.98 19.91
N VAL A 53 10.50 7.95 18.89
CA VAL A 53 10.50 8.92 17.78
C VAL A 53 9.18 9.69 17.70
N ARG A 54 9.23 10.94 17.24
CA ARG A 54 8.05 11.82 17.12
C ARG A 54 6.94 11.25 16.22
N GLY A 55 7.29 10.37 15.27
CA GLY A 55 6.35 9.72 14.36
C GLY A 55 5.60 8.51 14.94
N TYR A 56 5.68 8.27 16.25
CA TYR A 56 5.01 7.15 16.92
C TYR A 56 3.49 7.17 16.66
N ARG A 57 2.96 6.05 16.17
CA ARG A 57 1.53 5.85 15.85
C ARG A 57 0.91 6.92 14.93
N HIS A 58 1.69 7.60 14.08
CA HIS A 58 1.17 8.63 13.15
C HIS A 58 -0.12 8.19 12.42
N HIS A 59 -0.14 6.94 11.92
CA HIS A 59 -1.30 6.35 11.23
C HIS A 59 -2.57 6.26 12.08
N VAL A 60 -2.46 6.05 13.39
CA VAL A 60 -3.62 6.01 14.29
C VAL A 60 -4.03 7.41 14.73
N LEU A 61 -3.06 8.32 14.83
CA LEU A 61 -3.27 9.71 15.22
C LEU A 61 -3.73 10.59 14.03
N GLY A 62 -3.91 10.00 12.84
CA GLY A 62 -4.35 10.72 11.65
C GLY A 62 -3.27 11.60 11.01
N HIS A 63 -2.01 11.43 11.42
CA HIS A 63 -0.87 12.13 10.83
C HIS A 63 -0.36 11.41 9.57
N ASP A 64 0.35 12.16 8.75
CA ASP A 64 1.05 11.63 7.58
C ASP A 64 2.25 10.78 7.99
N THR A 65 2.70 9.94 7.06
CA THR A 65 3.87 9.10 7.20
C THR A 65 5.11 9.97 7.36
N PRO A 66 5.91 9.77 8.44
CA PRO A 66 7.12 10.55 8.68
C PRO A 66 8.09 10.48 7.50
N ALA A 67 8.76 11.59 7.21
CA ALA A 67 9.69 11.70 6.08
C ALA A 67 10.77 10.59 6.07
N CYS A 68 11.32 10.21 7.22
CA CYS A 68 12.27 9.09 7.33
C CYS A 68 11.68 7.74 6.91
N CYS A 69 10.42 7.46 7.25
CA CYS A 69 9.74 6.24 6.80
C CYS A 69 9.48 6.29 5.30
N ARG A 70 9.11 7.46 4.76
CA ARG A 70 8.96 7.67 3.31
C ARG A 70 10.27 7.44 2.57
N GLU A 71 11.38 7.97 3.06
CA GLU A 71 12.72 7.77 2.48
C GLU A 71 13.08 6.28 2.46
N HIS A 72 12.99 5.59 3.60
CA HIS A 72 13.24 4.15 3.65
C HIS A 72 12.34 3.34 2.71
N LEU A 73 11.07 3.73 2.56
CA LEU A 73 10.14 3.08 1.63
C LEU A 73 10.59 3.25 0.18
N LEU A 74 11.03 4.45 -0.19
CA LEU A 74 11.52 4.74 -1.53
C LEU A 74 12.86 4.06 -1.83
N ASP A 75 13.75 3.96 -0.85
CA ASP A 75 15.01 3.21 -1.00
C ASP A 75 14.73 1.72 -1.25
N VAL A 76 13.77 1.13 -0.51
CA VAL A 76 13.36 -0.26 -0.73
C VAL A 76 12.69 -0.43 -2.10
N LEU A 77 11.84 0.52 -2.51
CA LEU A 77 11.23 0.50 -3.84
C LEU A 77 12.29 0.48 -4.95
N ASP A 78 13.32 1.32 -4.85
CA ASP A 78 14.40 1.37 -5.84
C ASP A 78 15.13 0.04 -5.95
N ASP A 79 15.46 -0.58 -4.81
CA ASP A 79 16.11 -1.89 -4.78
C ASP A 79 15.26 -2.99 -5.43
N VAL A 80 13.95 -3.01 -5.12
CA VAL A 80 13.03 -4.01 -5.67
C VAL A 80 12.79 -3.79 -7.16
N VAL A 81 12.55 -2.55 -7.60
CA VAL A 81 12.37 -2.22 -9.01
C VAL A 81 13.62 -2.55 -9.82
N ALA A 82 14.81 -2.25 -9.30
CA ALA A 82 16.07 -2.60 -9.96
C ALA A 82 16.24 -4.12 -10.14
N ARG A 83 15.64 -4.95 -9.28
CA ARG A 83 15.60 -6.41 -9.46
C ARG A 83 14.61 -6.82 -10.53
N LEU A 84 13.36 -6.39 -10.40
CA LEU A 84 12.27 -6.78 -11.30
C LEU A 84 12.52 -6.29 -12.74
N ALA A 85 13.12 -5.12 -12.93
CA ALA A 85 13.45 -4.60 -14.26
C ALA A 85 14.44 -5.50 -15.04
N ARG A 86 15.22 -6.35 -14.36
CA ARG A 86 16.21 -7.24 -15.00
C ARG A 86 15.64 -8.60 -15.41
N THR A 87 14.41 -8.94 -15.02
CA THR A 87 13.83 -10.27 -15.27
C THR A 87 13.06 -10.39 -16.57
N GLY A 88 12.64 -9.25 -17.15
CA GLY A 88 11.70 -9.23 -18.27
C GLY A 88 10.26 -9.63 -17.89
N TRP A 89 9.96 -9.81 -16.59
CA TRP A 89 8.61 -10.15 -16.13
C TRP A 89 7.64 -8.99 -16.30
N THR A 90 6.35 -9.31 -16.42
CA THR A 90 5.30 -8.30 -16.30
C THR A 90 5.10 -7.97 -14.83
N TRP A 91 5.43 -6.74 -14.44
CA TRP A 91 5.19 -6.23 -13.09
C TRP A 91 4.72 -4.79 -13.12
N PHE A 92 3.96 -4.38 -12.11
CA PHE A 92 3.43 -3.01 -12.04
C PHE A 92 3.15 -2.56 -10.61
N VAL A 93 3.15 -1.25 -10.38
CA VAL A 93 2.69 -0.66 -9.12
C VAL A 93 1.17 -0.73 -9.06
N PHE A 94 0.64 -1.17 -7.92
CA PHE A 94 -0.80 -1.29 -7.72
C PHE A 94 -1.26 -0.60 -6.43
N TRP A 95 -2.51 -0.83 -6.03
CA TRP A 95 -3.09 -0.37 -4.77
C TRP A 95 -2.81 1.12 -4.46
N GLY A 96 -2.27 1.40 -3.26
CA GLY A 96 -2.02 2.76 -2.78
C GLY A 96 -1.00 3.52 -3.61
N GLY A 97 -0.01 2.81 -4.18
CA GLY A 97 0.97 3.39 -5.11
C GLY A 97 0.33 3.87 -6.40
N PHE A 98 -0.57 3.07 -6.99
CA PHE A 98 -1.32 3.46 -8.19
C PHE A 98 -2.27 4.63 -7.90
N LEU A 99 -2.95 4.61 -6.76
CA LEU A 99 -3.79 5.72 -6.30
C LEU A 99 -3.00 7.01 -6.11
N GLY A 100 -1.84 6.94 -5.46
CA GLY A 100 -0.96 8.08 -5.22
C GLY A 100 -0.45 8.71 -6.52
N SER A 101 0.03 7.86 -7.42
CA SER A 101 0.43 8.25 -8.78
C SER A 101 -0.69 8.99 -9.51
N ALA A 102 -1.90 8.41 -9.57
CA ALA A 102 -3.02 9.01 -10.26
C ALA A 102 -3.48 10.34 -9.65
N ARG A 103 -3.36 10.51 -8.32
CA ARG A 103 -3.77 11.75 -7.63
C ARG A 103 -2.78 12.90 -7.79
N ARG A 104 -1.48 12.59 -7.76
CA ARG A 104 -0.44 13.61 -7.62
C ARG A 104 0.97 13.20 -8.07
N GLY A 105 1.15 12.03 -8.66
CA GLY A 105 2.47 11.54 -9.05
C GLY A 105 3.40 11.26 -7.86
N ASP A 106 2.85 11.01 -6.67
CA ASP A 106 3.59 10.78 -5.42
C ASP A 106 2.84 9.80 -4.53
N LEU A 107 3.47 9.30 -3.48
CA LEU A 107 2.84 8.42 -2.49
C LEU A 107 1.64 9.09 -1.83
N VAL A 108 0.67 8.26 -1.44
CA VAL A 108 -0.41 8.72 -0.56
C VAL A 108 0.23 9.14 0.77
N PRO A 109 0.00 10.36 1.29
CA PRO A 109 0.80 10.91 2.40
C PRO A 109 0.77 10.10 3.69
N TRP A 110 -0.28 9.30 3.89
CA TRP A 110 -0.49 8.48 5.08
C TRP A 110 -0.25 6.98 4.84
N ASP A 111 0.21 6.59 3.65
CA ASP A 111 0.53 5.21 3.34
C ASP A 111 1.86 4.80 3.97
N ARG A 112 1.98 3.53 4.34
CA ARG A 112 3.15 3.02 5.09
C ARG A 112 3.95 1.96 4.35
N ASP A 113 3.42 1.52 3.22
CA ASP A 113 3.98 0.54 2.32
C ASP A 113 3.61 0.88 0.88
N LEU A 114 4.09 0.03 -0.01
CA LEU A 114 3.87 0.07 -1.43
C LEU A 114 3.70 -1.36 -1.89
N ASP A 115 2.85 -1.52 -2.88
CA ASP A 115 2.52 -2.83 -3.40
C ASP A 115 2.86 -2.91 -4.89
N LEU A 116 3.61 -3.95 -5.25
CA LEU A 116 3.91 -4.32 -6.60
C LEU A 116 3.23 -5.65 -6.91
N VAL A 117 2.75 -5.78 -8.13
CA VAL A 117 2.23 -7.05 -8.65
C VAL A 117 3.22 -7.61 -9.66
N VAL A 118 3.50 -8.91 -9.59
CA VAL A 118 4.18 -9.68 -10.64
C VAL A 118 3.21 -10.71 -11.23
N VAL A 119 3.23 -10.87 -12.55
CA VAL A 119 2.22 -11.69 -13.27
C VAL A 119 2.85 -12.95 -13.87
N ASP A 120 2.23 -14.10 -13.62
CA ASP A 120 2.59 -15.43 -14.14
C ASP A 120 4.02 -15.86 -13.77
N VAL A 121 4.45 -15.53 -12.55
CA VAL A 121 5.77 -15.87 -12.01
C VAL A 121 5.61 -16.95 -10.93
N PRO A 122 6.43 -18.02 -10.92
CA PRO A 122 6.47 -18.94 -9.79
C PRO A 122 7.00 -18.26 -8.51
N PHE A 123 6.43 -18.60 -7.36
CA PHE A 123 6.86 -18.03 -6.08
C PHE A 123 8.35 -18.24 -5.78
N GLY A 124 8.90 -19.42 -6.12
CA GLY A 124 10.31 -19.73 -5.94
C GLY A 124 11.22 -18.76 -6.71
N ASP A 125 10.89 -18.50 -7.97
CA ASP A 125 11.63 -17.60 -8.85
C ASP A 125 11.61 -16.16 -8.31
N LEU A 126 10.45 -15.69 -7.82
CA LEU A 126 10.36 -14.37 -7.19
C LEU A 126 11.28 -14.28 -5.96
N VAL A 127 11.26 -15.28 -5.09
CA VAL A 127 12.14 -15.33 -3.92
C VAL A 127 13.60 -15.32 -4.36
N GLU A 128 13.99 -16.09 -5.37
CA GLU A 128 15.36 -16.14 -5.90
C GLU A 128 15.82 -14.78 -6.42
N VAL A 129 14.98 -14.10 -7.21
CA VAL A 129 15.29 -12.77 -7.77
C VAL A 129 15.47 -11.72 -6.67
N LEU A 130 14.68 -11.78 -5.60
CA LEU A 130 14.74 -10.81 -4.51
C LEU A 130 15.80 -11.17 -3.46
N ALA A 131 16.15 -12.46 -3.29
CA ALA A 131 17.03 -12.96 -2.23
C ALA A 131 18.34 -12.18 -2.06
N PRO A 132 19.07 -11.79 -3.12
CA PRO A 132 20.34 -11.12 -2.93
C PRO A 132 20.19 -9.66 -2.45
N LEU A 133 18.97 -9.09 -2.36
CA LEU A 133 18.75 -7.83 -1.64
C LEU A 133 19.08 -7.95 -0.14
N ALA A 134 18.97 -9.15 0.44
CA ALA A 134 19.31 -9.36 1.85
C ALA A 134 20.80 -9.15 2.11
N THR A 135 21.66 -9.62 1.22
CA THR A 135 23.12 -9.56 1.38
C THR A 135 23.72 -8.31 0.74
N GLN A 136 23.16 -7.82 -0.37
CA GLN A 136 23.73 -6.69 -1.12
C GLN A 136 23.23 -5.32 -0.64
N ALA A 137 22.01 -5.25 -0.10
CA ALA A 137 21.37 -4.00 0.33
C ALA A 137 20.92 -4.04 1.80
N GLY A 138 21.26 -5.09 2.55
CA GLY A 138 20.91 -5.24 3.97
C GLY A 138 19.40 -5.35 4.22
N ARG A 139 18.60 -5.68 3.20
CA ARG A 139 17.14 -5.77 3.30
C ARG A 139 16.72 -7.01 4.07
N HIS A 140 15.51 -7.01 4.60
CA HIS A 140 14.92 -8.20 5.19
C HIS A 140 13.75 -8.70 4.36
N LEU A 141 13.88 -9.90 3.80
CA LEU A 141 12.81 -10.55 3.06
C LEU A 141 11.94 -11.35 4.01
N ARG A 142 10.63 -11.19 3.85
CA ARG A 142 9.62 -12.01 4.52
C ARG A 142 8.72 -12.64 3.46
N PRO A 143 9.13 -13.79 2.88
CA PRO A 143 8.25 -14.58 2.05
C PRO A 143 7.05 -15.04 2.89
N ARG A 144 5.85 -14.83 2.40
CA ARG A 144 4.62 -15.40 2.94
C ARG A 144 4.23 -16.55 2.00
N GLY A 145 4.47 -17.78 2.48
CA GLY A 145 4.37 -19.02 1.69
C GLY A 145 2.94 -19.56 1.58
N PRO A 146 2.75 -20.72 0.92
CA PRO A 146 1.51 -21.13 0.22
C PRO A 146 0.26 -21.42 1.06
N THR A 147 0.29 -21.18 2.37
CA THR A 147 -0.87 -21.31 3.28
C THR A 147 -1.36 -19.98 3.82
N THR A 148 -0.69 -18.88 3.47
CA THR A 148 -1.01 -17.48 3.81
C THR A 148 -0.56 -16.59 2.63
N PRO A 149 -0.95 -15.31 2.51
CA PRO A 149 -0.87 -14.54 1.27
C PRO A 149 0.38 -14.79 0.42
N HIS A 150 0.21 -15.14 -0.86
CA HIS A 150 1.31 -15.36 -1.80
C HIS A 150 2.00 -14.03 -2.18
N LEU A 151 2.87 -13.56 -1.28
CA LEU A 151 3.67 -12.35 -1.46
C LEU A 151 5.04 -12.47 -0.82
N VAL A 152 5.98 -11.66 -1.31
CA VAL A 152 7.26 -11.43 -0.65
C VAL A 152 7.30 -9.98 -0.18
N ARG A 153 7.33 -9.77 1.14
CA ARG A 153 7.57 -8.43 1.70
C ARG A 153 9.06 -8.17 1.79
N VAL A 154 9.55 -7.14 1.12
CA VAL A 154 10.92 -6.64 1.25
C VAL A 154 10.90 -5.47 2.22
N GLN A 155 11.60 -5.60 3.34
CA GLN A 155 11.64 -4.60 4.40
C GLN A 155 12.97 -3.85 4.40
N ALA A 156 12.94 -2.59 4.85
CA ALA A 156 14.09 -1.70 4.93
C ALA A 156 15.25 -2.35 5.70
N SER A 157 14.94 -3.08 6.77
CA SER A 157 15.86 -3.96 7.48
C SER A 157 15.08 -4.98 8.34
N ARG A 158 15.80 -5.81 9.10
CA ARG A 158 15.18 -6.72 10.08
C ARG A 158 14.49 -5.98 11.24
N ALA A 159 15.01 -4.82 11.64
CA ALA A 159 14.45 -4.00 12.72
C ALA A 159 13.39 -3.02 12.20
N ASN A 160 13.60 -2.45 11.01
CA ASN A 160 12.72 -1.46 10.41
C ASN A 160 11.80 -2.10 9.36
N ALA A 161 10.53 -2.26 9.75
CA ALA A 161 9.52 -2.98 8.97
C ALA A 161 8.86 -2.18 7.82
N VAL A 162 9.27 -0.94 7.57
CA VAL A 162 8.88 -0.21 6.33
C VAL A 162 9.26 -1.09 5.14
N GLY A 163 8.39 -1.23 4.15
CA GLY A 163 8.68 -2.16 3.07
C GLY A 163 7.70 -2.13 1.92
N VAL A 164 8.08 -2.86 0.88
CA VAL A 164 7.31 -3.09 -0.34
C VAL A 164 6.80 -4.52 -0.32
N ASP A 165 5.50 -4.72 -0.55
CA ASP A 165 4.91 -6.03 -0.78
C ASP A 165 4.95 -6.35 -2.28
N VAL A 166 5.47 -7.51 -2.65
CA VAL A 166 5.47 -8.01 -4.03
C VAL A 166 4.52 -9.20 -4.11
N GLU A 167 3.34 -8.95 -4.66
CA GLU A 167 2.24 -9.92 -4.77
C GLU A 167 2.32 -10.70 -6.09
N LEU A 168 1.96 -11.98 -6.03
CA LEU A 168 1.86 -12.83 -7.21
C LEU A 168 0.43 -12.88 -7.71
N TRP A 169 0.29 -12.61 -9.00
CA TRP A 169 -0.98 -12.68 -9.71
C TRP A 169 -0.80 -13.54 -10.95
N ARG A 170 -1.90 -14.08 -11.45
CA ARG A 170 -1.92 -14.94 -12.64
C ARG A 170 -3.00 -14.51 -13.61
N ARG A 171 -2.75 -14.73 -14.89
CA ARG A 171 -3.75 -14.59 -15.94
C ARG A 171 -4.71 -15.78 -15.88
N CYS A 172 -6.00 -15.50 -15.82
CA CYS A 172 -7.06 -16.52 -15.87
C CYS A 172 -8.11 -16.07 -16.88
N GLY A 173 -8.02 -16.58 -18.12
CA GLY A 173 -8.84 -16.07 -19.21
C GLY A 173 -8.53 -14.60 -19.51
N ASP A 174 -9.55 -13.75 -19.42
CA ASP A 174 -9.51 -12.32 -19.67
C ASP A 174 -9.31 -11.47 -18.40
N VAL A 175 -9.07 -12.08 -17.23
CA VAL A 175 -8.84 -11.36 -15.97
C VAL A 175 -7.49 -11.72 -15.34
N LEU A 176 -7.00 -10.84 -14.48
CA LEU A 176 -5.97 -11.22 -13.50
C LEU A 176 -6.63 -11.70 -12.21
N VAL A 177 -6.00 -12.67 -11.56
CA VAL A 177 -6.41 -13.22 -10.26
C VAL A 177 -5.18 -13.22 -9.36
N ALA A 178 -5.29 -12.61 -8.19
CA ALA A 178 -4.26 -12.72 -7.16
C ALA A 178 -4.14 -14.18 -6.68
N ASP A 179 -2.91 -14.62 -6.40
CA ASP A 179 -2.70 -15.94 -5.80
C ASP A 179 -3.12 -15.96 -4.32
N ASP A 180 -3.18 -14.79 -3.66
CA ASP A 180 -3.75 -14.65 -2.33
C ASP A 180 -5.30 -14.76 -2.37
N PRO A 181 -5.90 -15.78 -1.72
CA PRO A 181 -7.35 -15.94 -1.68
C PRO A 181 -8.08 -14.84 -0.90
N GLU A 182 -7.39 -14.03 -0.09
CA GLU A 182 -7.98 -12.87 0.59
C GLU A 182 -8.21 -11.70 -0.38
N ILE A 183 -7.50 -11.67 -1.51
CA ILE A 183 -7.64 -10.65 -2.55
C ILE A 183 -8.68 -11.12 -3.58
N ALA A 184 -9.90 -10.64 -3.41
CA ALA A 184 -11.05 -11.05 -4.23
C ALA A 184 -11.28 -10.18 -5.49
N VAL A 185 -10.34 -9.29 -5.84
CA VAL A 185 -10.44 -8.41 -7.00
C VAL A 185 -9.90 -9.10 -8.26
N ARG A 186 -10.66 -8.97 -9.35
CA ARG A 186 -10.34 -9.59 -10.65
C ARG A 186 -10.41 -8.57 -11.79
N PRO A 187 -9.37 -7.74 -11.98
CA PRO A 187 -9.35 -6.75 -13.05
C PRO A 187 -9.22 -7.42 -14.40
N ALA A 188 -10.05 -6.98 -15.34
CA ALA A 188 -9.96 -7.40 -16.73
C ALA A 188 -8.61 -6.98 -17.33
N LEU A 189 -8.02 -7.86 -18.14
CA LEU A 189 -6.67 -7.73 -18.67
C LEU A 189 -6.54 -6.47 -19.51
N GLU A 190 -7.56 -6.09 -20.28
CA GLU A 190 -7.56 -4.86 -21.10
C GLU A 190 -7.56 -3.57 -20.28
N ARG A 191 -7.98 -3.63 -19.01
CA ARG A 191 -7.92 -2.49 -18.09
C ARG A 191 -6.54 -2.34 -17.46
N VAL A 192 -5.78 -3.43 -17.36
CA VAL A 192 -4.43 -3.45 -16.81
C VAL A 192 -3.39 -3.26 -17.90
N LEU A 193 -3.45 -4.10 -18.94
CA LEU A 193 -2.49 -4.23 -20.01
C LEU A 193 -2.94 -3.49 -21.30
N PRO A 194 -1.97 -3.05 -22.12
CA PRO A 194 -0.55 -2.97 -21.81
C PRO A 194 -0.29 -1.91 -20.73
N LEU A 195 0.74 -2.14 -19.92
CA LEU A 195 1.12 -1.24 -18.84
C LEU A 195 1.52 0.13 -19.40
N VAL A 196 1.30 1.16 -18.60
CA VAL A 196 1.68 2.55 -18.92
C VAL A 196 2.55 3.07 -17.80
N ASP A 197 3.68 3.66 -18.20
CA ASP A 197 4.57 4.34 -17.29
C ASP A 197 3.90 5.60 -16.71
N ARG A 198 3.89 5.71 -15.38
CA ARG A 198 3.30 6.83 -14.65
C ARG A 198 4.25 7.34 -13.57
N PRO A 199 4.18 8.64 -13.23
CA PRO A 199 5.03 9.21 -12.20
C PRO A 199 4.66 8.69 -10.80
N LEU A 200 5.66 8.32 -10.01
CA LEU A 200 5.50 8.05 -8.59
C LEU A 200 6.75 8.50 -7.83
N ALA A 201 6.59 9.56 -7.03
CA ALA A 201 7.66 10.11 -6.19
C ALA A 201 8.95 10.41 -7.00
N GLY A 202 8.81 10.94 -8.21
CA GLY A 202 9.92 11.25 -9.11
C GLY A 202 10.42 10.09 -9.98
N ARG A 203 9.82 8.90 -9.88
CA ARG A 203 10.12 7.72 -10.72
C ARG A 203 9.09 7.59 -11.84
N SER A 204 9.48 6.99 -12.96
CA SER A 204 8.56 6.50 -13.99
C SER A 204 8.41 5.00 -13.82
N LEU A 205 7.23 4.52 -13.43
CA LEU A 205 7.01 3.11 -13.10
C LEU A 205 5.80 2.54 -13.87
N PRO A 206 5.85 1.25 -14.25
CA PRO A 206 4.76 0.60 -14.97
C PRO A 206 3.53 0.48 -14.06
N MET A 207 2.37 0.87 -14.58
CA MET A 207 1.09 0.85 -13.88
C MET A 207 -0.04 0.42 -14.83
N PRO A 208 -1.21 0.02 -14.29
CA PRO A 208 -2.39 -0.23 -15.11
C PRO A 208 -2.73 0.95 -16.03
N ARG A 209 -3.13 0.63 -17.26
CA ARG A 209 -3.54 1.63 -18.25
C ARG A 209 -4.79 2.39 -17.80
N ALA A 210 -5.83 1.68 -17.35
CA ALA A 210 -7.13 2.29 -17.07
C ALA A 210 -7.18 2.88 -15.65
N LEU A 211 -7.20 4.21 -15.53
CA LEU A 211 -7.43 4.89 -14.24
C LEU A 211 -8.81 4.57 -13.64
N GLY A 212 -9.79 4.21 -14.46
CA GLY A 212 -11.12 3.81 -13.99
C GLY A 212 -11.10 2.58 -13.08
N LEU A 213 -10.00 1.80 -13.05
CA LEU A 213 -9.83 0.76 -12.03
C LEU A 213 -9.91 1.32 -10.61
N LEU A 214 -9.47 2.57 -10.39
CA LEU A 214 -9.52 3.20 -9.07
C LEU A 214 -10.96 3.49 -8.61
N ASP A 215 -11.92 3.64 -9.53
CA ASP A 215 -13.35 3.76 -9.18
C ASP A 215 -13.86 2.47 -8.53
N ASP A 216 -13.36 1.33 -8.97
CA ASP A 216 -13.75 0.04 -8.41
C ASP A 216 -13.01 -0.24 -7.09
N LEU A 217 -11.71 0.03 -7.06
CA LEU A 217 -10.86 -0.25 -5.89
C LEU A 217 -11.17 0.69 -4.70
N TYR A 218 -11.51 1.95 -4.96
CA TYR A 218 -11.65 2.99 -3.94
C TYR A 218 -12.97 3.76 -4.00
N GLY A 219 -13.77 3.58 -5.05
CA GLY A 219 -14.98 4.36 -5.29
C GLY A 219 -14.74 5.66 -6.04
N PRO A 220 -15.80 6.29 -6.58
CA PRO A 220 -15.70 7.48 -7.43
C PRO A 220 -15.12 8.72 -6.73
N ALA A 221 -14.99 8.68 -5.40
CA ALA A 221 -14.36 9.75 -4.62
C ALA A 221 -12.83 9.66 -4.62
N TRP A 222 -12.22 8.63 -5.23
CA TRP A 222 -10.77 8.44 -5.24
C TRP A 222 -10.04 9.64 -5.85
N SER A 223 -10.62 10.34 -6.83
CA SER A 223 -9.96 11.49 -7.48
C SER A 223 -9.89 12.74 -6.58
N ARG A 224 -10.65 12.79 -5.48
CA ARG A 224 -10.69 13.95 -4.57
C ARG A 224 -9.40 14.06 -3.77
N ARG A 225 -8.73 15.22 -3.88
CA ARG A 225 -7.51 15.55 -3.11
C ARG A 225 -7.84 15.75 -1.64
N GLY A 226 -6.91 15.34 -0.76
CA GLY A 226 -7.03 15.51 0.69
C GLY A 226 -8.06 14.60 1.36
N VAL A 227 -8.74 13.74 0.60
CA VAL A 227 -9.70 12.76 1.14
C VAL A 227 -9.00 11.42 1.33
N ARG A 228 -9.04 10.92 2.56
CA ARG A 228 -8.72 9.52 2.85
C ARG A 228 -9.80 8.65 2.25
N VAL A 229 -9.40 7.76 1.34
CA VAL A 229 -10.26 6.71 0.80
C VAL A 229 -9.75 5.39 1.33
N GLU A 230 -10.67 4.55 1.75
CA GLU A 230 -10.36 3.19 2.14
C GLU A 230 -10.52 2.29 0.92
N GLN A 231 -9.66 1.28 0.82
CA GLN A 231 -9.84 0.24 -0.18
C GLN A 231 -11.19 -0.44 0.06
N ARG A 232 -11.96 -0.66 -0.99
CA ARG A 232 -13.24 -1.35 -0.92
C ARG A 232 -13.03 -2.86 -0.93
N PHE A 233 -12.34 -3.40 0.07
CA PHE A 233 -12.27 -4.84 0.32
C PHE A 233 -13.22 -5.25 1.44
N GLY A 234 -14.17 -6.10 1.10
CA GLY A 234 -14.99 -6.78 2.08
C GLY A 234 -15.43 -8.12 1.56
N ARG A 235 -14.58 -9.15 1.62
CA ARG A 235 -14.88 -10.61 1.47
C ARG A 235 -15.84 -11.03 0.34
N ARG A 236 -16.15 -10.15 -0.62
CA ARG A 236 -17.00 -10.36 -1.78
C ARG A 236 -16.11 -10.24 -3.00
N VAL A 237 -16.22 -11.23 -3.89
CA VAL A 237 -15.64 -11.16 -5.22
C VAL A 237 -16.18 -9.90 -5.89
N VAL A 238 -15.28 -8.96 -6.21
CA VAL A 238 -15.62 -7.81 -7.03
C VAL A 238 -15.10 -8.14 -8.41
N ASP A 239 -16.00 -8.60 -9.27
CA ASP A 239 -15.72 -8.77 -10.68
C ASP A 239 -15.59 -7.37 -11.30
N LEU A 240 -14.39 -7.05 -11.80
CA LEU A 240 -14.08 -5.74 -12.39
C LEU A 240 -14.11 -5.80 -13.93
N THR A 241 -14.74 -6.84 -14.47
CA THR A 241 -15.14 -6.86 -15.87
C THR A 241 -16.01 -5.63 -16.18
N PRO A 242 -15.88 -5.06 -17.38
CA PRO A 242 -16.76 -3.98 -17.79
C PRO A 242 -18.21 -4.46 -17.72
N ASN A 243 -19.05 -3.74 -16.98
CA ASN A 243 -20.50 -3.94 -17.07
C ASN A 243 -20.87 -3.90 -18.56
N PRO A 244 -21.65 -4.89 -19.07
CA PRO A 244 -22.18 -4.76 -20.41
C PRO A 244 -22.91 -3.43 -20.48
N THR A 245 -22.60 -2.64 -21.51
CA THR A 245 -23.33 -1.38 -21.77
C THR A 245 -24.82 -1.73 -21.72
N PRO A 246 -25.64 -1.06 -20.89
CA PRO A 246 -27.05 -1.37 -20.83
C PRO A 246 -27.59 -1.28 -22.26
N ALA A 247 -28.17 -2.38 -22.74
CA ALA A 247 -28.81 -2.40 -24.04
C ALA A 247 -29.77 -1.20 -24.10
N PRO A 248 -29.76 -0.41 -25.18
CA PRO A 248 -30.71 0.68 -25.31
C PRO A 248 -32.11 0.10 -25.11
N LEU A 249 -32.87 0.69 -24.19
CA LEU A 249 -34.26 0.33 -23.94
C LEU A 249 -34.97 0.33 -25.29
N ALA A 250 -35.37 -0.86 -25.74
CA ALA A 250 -36.19 -0.98 -26.93
C ALA A 250 -37.47 -0.21 -26.66
N LEU A 251 -37.65 0.91 -27.36
CA LEU A 251 -38.93 1.60 -27.37
C LEU A 251 -39.97 0.61 -27.90
N PRO A 252 -41.13 0.46 -27.24
CA PRO A 252 -42.18 -0.38 -27.77
C PRO A 252 -42.56 0.13 -29.17
N THR A 253 -42.42 -0.76 -30.15
CA THR A 253 -42.97 -0.57 -31.50
C THR A 253 -44.49 -0.40 -31.43
N PRO A 254 -45.07 0.36 -32.38
CA PRO A 254 -46.32 1.14 -32.20
C PRO A 254 -47.56 0.32 -31.86
#